data_AF-A0A968ZKS7-F1
#
_entry.id   AF-A0A968ZKS7-F1
#
_cell.length_a   1.000
_cell.length_b   1.000
_cell.length_c   1.000
_cell.angle_alpha   90.00
_cell.angle_beta   90.00
_cell.angle_gamma   90.00
#
_symmetry.space_group_name_H-M   'P 1'
#
loop_
_entity.id
_entity.type
_entity.pdbx_description
1 polymer ?
#
loop_
_entity_poly.entity_id
_entity_poly.type
_entity_poly.pdbx_seq_one_letter_code
_entity_poly.pdbx_strand_id
1 'polypeptide(L)'
;MLAVLPQYRNQGIGQQLSLECVHQARQDKAAVFGLHTSELMVAARKMYERLGFEQDIELPSNFGIRYWRYVLKLGESLPAR
;
A
#
# COMPACT_ATOMS: atom_id res chain seq x y z
N MET A 1 8.71 5.24 -3.48
CA MET A 1 7.73 5.52 -4.56
C MET A 1 7.50 4.23 -5.33
N LEU A 2 6.25 3.85 -5.59
CA LEU A 2 5.87 2.67 -6.39
C LEU A 2 5.03 3.15 -7.57
N ALA A 3 5.45 2.82 -8.79
CA ALA A 3 4.79 3.29 -10.01
C ALA A 3 4.93 2.28 -11.15
N VAL A 4 3.96 2.31 -12.06
CA VAL A 4 3.96 1.51 -13.30
C VAL A 4 3.82 2.48 -14.46
N LEU A 5 4.66 2.30 -15.49
CA LEU A 5 4.59 3.09 -16.71
C LEU A 5 3.18 3.01 -17.32
N PRO A 6 2.63 4.11 -17.89
CA PRO A 6 1.26 4.14 -18.40
C PRO A 6 0.89 2.97 -19.33
N GLN A 7 1.80 2.60 -20.23
CA GLN A 7 1.61 1.51 -21.20
C GLN A 7 1.49 0.10 -20.59
N TYR A 8 1.87 -0.08 -19.31
CA TYR A 8 1.82 -1.36 -18.60
C TYR A 8 0.77 -1.39 -17.47
N ARG A 9 -0.09 -0.37 -17.38
CA ARG A 9 -1.16 -0.33 -16.35
C ARG A 9 -2.26 -1.35 -16.65
N ASN A 10 -3.07 -1.64 -15.62
CA ASN A 10 -4.20 -2.59 -15.66
C ASN A 10 -3.81 -4.06 -15.93
N GLN A 11 -2.53 -4.40 -15.82
CA GLN A 11 -2.01 -5.77 -15.98
C GLN A 11 -1.64 -6.43 -14.64
N GLY A 12 -2.09 -5.87 -13.51
CA GLY A 12 -1.78 -6.41 -12.17
C GLY A 12 -0.36 -6.09 -11.65
N ILE A 13 0.51 -5.45 -12.44
CA ILE A 13 1.91 -5.17 -12.07
C ILE A 13 2.02 -4.37 -10.77
N GLY A 14 1.20 -3.33 -10.59
CA GLY A 14 1.23 -2.51 -9.36
C GLY A 14 0.88 -3.32 -8.11
N GLN A 15 0.00 -4.32 -8.25
CA GLN A 15 -0.37 -5.22 -7.17
C GLN A 15 0.78 -6.18 -6.86
N GLN A 16 1.41 -6.77 -7.88
CA GLN A 16 2.57 -7.66 -7.71
C GLN A 16 3.73 -6.94 -7.02
N LEU A 17 4.06 -5.71 -7.46
CA LEU A 17 5.09 -4.90 -6.81
C LEU A 17 4.76 -4.62 -5.34
N SER A 18 3.48 -4.30 -5.04
CA SER A 18 3.05 -4.03 -3.66
C SER A 18 3.13 -5.28 -2.77
N LEU A 19 2.74 -6.44 -3.32
CA LEU A 19 2.82 -7.72 -2.61
C LEU A 19 4.26 -8.13 -2.32
N GLU A 20 5.19 -7.88 -3.24
CA GLU A 20 6.61 -8.14 -3.01
C GLU A 20 7.16 -7.25 -1.89
N CYS A 21 6.82 -5.96 -1.87
CA CYS A 21 7.21 -5.09 -0.75
C CYS A 21 6.63 -5.56 0.59
N VAL A 22 5.38 -6.02 0.61
CA VAL A 22 4.75 -6.58 1.82
C VAL A 22 5.42 -7.89 2.22
N HIS A 23 5.80 -8.73 1.27
CA HIS A 23 6.53 -9.97 1.52
C HIS A 23 7.86 -9.68 2.22
N GLN A 24 8.65 -8.75 1.69
CA GLN A 24 9.92 -8.35 2.30
C GLN A 24 9.71 -7.76 3.71
N ALA A 25 8.72 -6.89 3.89
CA ALA A 25 8.43 -6.35 5.22
C ALA A 25 8.06 -7.44 6.25
N ARG A 26 7.39 -8.52 5.82
CA ARG A 26 7.13 -9.69 6.69
C ARG A 26 8.41 -10.45 7.01
N GLN A 27 9.32 -10.64 6.05
CA GLN A 27 10.62 -11.26 6.30
C GLN A 27 11.44 -10.46 7.31
N ASP A 28 11.36 -9.13 7.24
CA ASP A 28 11.98 -8.19 8.18
C ASP A 28 11.28 -8.16 9.56
N LYS A 29 10.23 -8.99 9.75
CA LYS A 29 9.42 -9.06 10.98
C LYS A 29 8.79 -7.71 11.36
N ALA A 30 8.51 -6.86 10.37
CA ALA A 30 7.80 -5.61 10.62
C ALA A 30 6.37 -5.91 11.08
N ALA A 31 5.90 -5.19 12.11
CA ALA A 31 4.53 -5.34 12.60
C ALA A 31 3.49 -4.70 11.66
N VAL A 32 3.90 -3.65 10.93
CA VAL A 32 3.03 -2.83 10.10
C VAL A 32 3.78 -2.38 8.85
N PHE A 33 3.10 -2.37 7.70
CA PHE A 33 3.57 -1.75 6.46
C PHE A 33 2.72 -0.53 6.14
N GLY A 34 3.35 0.64 6.07
CA GLY A 34 2.67 1.91 5.79
C GLY A 34 2.99 2.45 4.39
N LEU A 35 2.01 3.12 3.77
CA LEU A 35 2.22 3.87 2.53
C LEU A 35 1.47 5.20 2.56
N HIS A 36 1.94 6.16 1.77
CA HIS A 36 1.24 7.42 1.53
C HIS A 36 0.47 7.35 0.21
N THR A 37 -0.73 7.92 0.20
CA THR A 37 -1.59 8.02 -0.97
C THR A 37 -2.30 9.37 -0.98
N SER A 38 -3.01 9.69 -2.07
CA SER A 38 -3.76 10.95 -2.21
C SER A 38 -5.13 10.74 -2.85
N GLU A 39 -5.96 11.78 -2.82
CA GLU A 39 -7.29 11.74 -3.42
C GLU A 39 -7.26 11.48 -4.93
N LEU A 40 -6.20 11.94 -5.61
CA LEU A 40 -5.97 11.74 -7.05
C LEU A 40 -5.58 10.29 -7.40
N MET A 41 -5.08 9.51 -6.44
CA MET A 41 -4.58 8.14 -6.65
C MET A 41 -5.69 7.09 -6.56
N VAL A 42 -6.87 7.34 -7.15
CA VAL A 42 -8.09 6.52 -7.00
C VAL A 42 -7.86 5.04 -7.32
N ALA A 43 -7.20 4.74 -8.44
CA ALA A 43 -6.93 3.36 -8.84
C ALA A 43 -6.01 2.63 -7.85
N ALA A 44 -5.00 3.32 -7.31
CA ALA A 44 -4.07 2.77 -6.33
C ALA A 44 -4.77 2.57 -4.97
N ARG A 45 -5.57 3.54 -4.49
CA ARG A 45 -6.35 3.41 -3.25
C ARG A 45 -7.26 2.18 -3.28
N LYS A 46 -8.04 2.02 -4.34
CA LYS A 46 -8.88 0.81 -4.54
C LYS A 46 -8.08 -0.49 -4.55
N MET A 47 -6.85 -0.47 -5.04
CA MET A 47 -5.97 -1.64 -5.04
C MET A 47 -5.46 -1.93 -3.64
N TYR A 48 -4.99 -0.91 -2.91
CA TYR A 48 -4.51 -1.06 -1.53
C TYR A 48 -5.63 -1.53 -0.59
N GLU A 49 -6.83 -0.97 -0.69
CA GLU A 49 -8.01 -1.41 0.08
C GLU A 49 -8.33 -2.89 -0.17
N ARG A 50 -8.26 -3.35 -1.43
CA ARG A 50 -8.41 -4.78 -1.78
C ARG A 50 -7.29 -5.67 -1.21
N LEU A 51 -6.11 -5.11 -0.99
CA LEU A 51 -4.99 -5.80 -0.34
C LEU A 51 -5.08 -5.78 1.19
N GLY A 52 -6.14 -5.19 1.77
CA GLY A 52 -6.36 -5.12 3.22
C GLY A 52 -5.68 -3.93 3.90
N PHE A 53 -5.22 -2.94 3.14
CA PHE A 53 -4.79 -1.68 3.72
C PHE A 53 -5.99 -0.88 4.21
N GLU A 54 -5.82 -0.24 5.37
CA GLU A 54 -6.80 0.64 5.96
C GLU A 54 -6.24 2.07 6.01
N GLN A 55 -7.11 3.06 5.81
CA GLN A 55 -6.75 4.45 6.05
C GLN A 55 -6.54 4.66 7.55
N ASP A 56 -5.34 5.06 7.93
CA ASP A 56 -4.95 5.23 9.32
C ASP A 56 -5.10 6.68 9.78
N ILE A 57 -4.45 7.60 9.06
CA ILE A 57 -4.52 9.04 9.33
C ILE A 57 -4.58 9.86 8.05
N GLU A 58 -5.24 11.01 8.12
CA GLU A 58 -5.07 12.07 7.13
C GLU A 58 -3.78 12.84 7.41
N LEU A 59 -3.02 13.11 6.35
CA LEU A 59 -1.75 13.83 6.40
C LEU A 59 -1.99 15.29 6.03
N PRO A 60 -1.08 16.22 6.40
CA PRO A 60 -1.15 17.60 5.96
C PRO A 60 -1.32 17.70 4.44
N SER A 61 -2.28 18.50 4.01
CA SER A 61 -2.52 18.73 2.59
C SER A 61 -1.35 19.48 1.97
N ASN A 62 -1.11 19.22 0.69
CA ASN A 62 -0.10 19.93 -0.09
C ASN A 62 -0.69 20.27 -1.47
N PHE A 63 -0.49 21.50 -1.94
CA PHE A 63 -1.08 22.00 -3.20
C PHE A 63 -2.62 21.84 -3.29
N GLY A 64 -3.33 21.92 -2.16
CA GLY A 64 -4.77 21.69 -2.11
C GLY A 64 -5.20 20.23 -2.29
N ILE A 65 -4.24 19.29 -2.34
CA ILE A 65 -4.47 17.86 -2.47
C ILE A 65 -4.45 17.22 -1.08
N ARG A 66 -5.46 16.39 -0.81
CA ARG A 66 -5.55 15.58 0.41
C ARG A 66 -4.68 14.33 0.29
N TYR A 67 -3.97 14.03 1.37
CA TYR A 67 -3.10 12.87 1.49
C TYR A 67 -3.49 12.03 2.69
N TRP A 68 -3.26 10.72 2.60
CA TRP A 68 -3.49 9.80 3.71
C TRP A 68 -2.32 8.84 3.87
N ARG A 69 -2.10 8.43 5.12
CA ARG A 69 -1.33 7.23 5.42
C ARG A 69 -2.29 6.05 5.44
N TYR A 70 -1.99 5.05 4.62
CA TYR A 70 -2.64 3.75 4.69
C TYR A 70 -1.68 2.78 5.39
N VAL A 71 -2.23 1.83 6.16
CA VAL A 71 -1.46 0.82 6.88
C VAL A 71 -2.01 -0.57 6.62
N LEU A 72 -1.11 -1.56 6.53
CA LEU A 72 -1.41 -2.97 6.56
C LEU A 72 -0.76 -3.57 7.80
N LYS A 73 -1.56 -4.15 8.70
CA LYS A 73 -1.03 -4.90 9.84
C LYS A 73 -0.50 -6.23 9.33
N LEU A 74 0.76 -6.55 9.66
CA LEU A 74 1.45 -7.74 9.19
C LEU A 74 1.48 -8.87 10.21
N GLY A 75 0.65 -8.77 11.27
CA GLY A 75 0.61 -9.60 12.48
C GLY A 75 1.23 -11.00 12.39
N GLU A 76 1.98 -11.34 13.45
CA GLU A 76 2.86 -12.50 13.62
C GLU A 76 2.49 -13.71 12.77
N SER A 77 3.48 -14.25 12.05
CA SER A 77 3.39 -15.56 11.43
C SER A 77 2.71 -16.52 12.42
N LEU A 78 1.54 -17.05 12.06
CA LEU A 78 0.99 -18.19 12.78
C LEU A 78 2.11 -19.22 12.90
N PRO A 79 2.41 -19.75 14.10
CA PRO A 79 3.41 -20.80 14.24
C PRO A 79 3.04 -21.92 13.27
N ALA A 80 4.03 -22.37 12.51
CA ALA A 80 3.89 -23.51 11.62
C ALA A 80 3.28 -24.66 12.44
N ARG A 81 2.09 -25.12 12.03
CA ARG A 81 1.50 -26.36 12.55
C ARG A 81 2.21 -27.55 11.96
#